data_AF-A0A9Q3HC60-F1
#
_entry.id   AF-A0A9Q3HC60-F1
#
_cell.length_a   1.000
_cell.length_b   1.000
_cell.length_c   1.000
_cell.angle_alpha   90.00
_cell.angle_beta   90.00
_cell.angle_gamma   90.00
#
_symmetry.space_group_name_H-M   'P 1'
#
loop_
_entity.id
_entity.type
_entity.pdbx_description
1 polymer ?
#
loop_
_entity_poly.entity_id
_entity_poly.type
_entity_poly.pdbx_seq_one_letter_code
_entity_poly.pdbx_strand_id
1 'polypeptide(L)'
;MKEIHSRRSWPWWRIQIIQKYSNCTWIWKRTMSFENDKYSVNKDPYEWCLRQSKRLKAIDPQINVQMRNHNLLTQIPGELEHALNAGATKVAL
;
A
#
# COMPACT_ATOMS: atom_id res chain seq x y z
N MET A 1 -35.80 -12.82 18.81
CA MET A 1 -34.88 -13.81 18.19
C MET A 1 -33.48 -13.24 18.23
N LYS A 2 -32.57 -13.80 19.04
CA LYS A 2 -31.15 -13.42 19.01
C LYS A 2 -30.53 -14.17 17.83
N GLU A 3 -30.46 -13.50 16.69
CA GLU A 3 -29.88 -14.10 15.49
C GLU A 3 -28.46 -14.57 15.75
N ILE A 4 -28.17 -15.71 15.14
CA ILE A 4 -26.96 -16.53 15.22
C ILE A 4 -25.76 -15.69 14.76
N HIS A 5 -25.20 -14.87 15.64
CA HIS A 5 -23.91 -14.19 15.42
C HIS A 5 -22.72 -15.15 15.44
N SER A 6 -22.96 -16.44 15.70
CA SER A 6 -21.96 -17.46 15.93
C SER A 6 -21.78 -18.40 14.73
N ARG A 7 -21.29 -17.89 13.58
CA ARG A 7 -20.65 -18.71 12.52
C ARG A 7 -19.93 -17.95 11.42
N ARG A 8 -19.62 -16.66 11.59
CA ARG A 8 -18.91 -15.90 10.53
C ARG A 8 -17.41 -15.90 10.79
N SER A 9 -16.64 -16.29 9.77
CA SER A 9 -15.18 -16.38 9.83
C SER A 9 -14.54 -14.99 9.98
N TRP A 10 -13.33 -14.94 10.54
CA TRP A 10 -12.60 -13.68 10.71
C TRP A 10 -12.45 -12.85 9.42
N PRO A 11 -12.16 -13.45 8.24
CA PRO A 11 -12.13 -12.71 6.98
C PRO A 11 -13.44 -11.96 6.68
N TRP A 12 -14.59 -12.55 7.01
CA TRP A 12 -15.88 -11.92 6.81
C TRP A 12 -16.05 -10.69 7.72
N TRP A 13 -15.73 -10.83 9.01
CA TRP A 13 -15.82 -9.72 9.96
C TRP A 13 -14.88 -8.58 9.58
N ARG A 14 -13.67 -8.91 9.10
CA ARG A 14 -12.71 -7.92 8.61
C ARG A 14 -13.30 -7.11 7.46
N ILE A 15 -13.96 -7.76 6.49
CA ILE A 15 -14.62 -7.06 5.37
C ILE A 15 -15.74 -6.16 5.86
N GLN A 16 -16.58 -6.62 6.79
CA GLN A 16 -17.68 -5.81 7.32
C GLN A 16 -17.21 -4.60 8.13
N ILE A 17 -16.15 -4.75 8.91
CA ILE A 17 -15.53 -3.65 9.64
C ILE A 17 -14.96 -2.64 8.63
N ILE A 18 -14.26 -3.10 7.59
CA ILE A 18 -13.78 -2.22 6.52
C ILE A 18 -14.96 -1.50 5.86
N GLN A 19 -16.00 -2.20 5.41
CA GLN A 19 -17.16 -1.56 4.77
C GLN A 19 -17.87 -0.54 5.66
N LYS A 20 -17.98 -0.81 6.97
CA LYS A 20 -18.68 0.07 7.91
C LYS A 20 -17.86 1.28 8.34
N TYR A 21 -16.54 1.15 8.45
CA TYR A 21 -15.66 2.18 9.02
C TYR A 21 -14.69 2.83 8.02
N SER A 22 -14.48 2.23 6.85
CA SER A 22 -13.75 2.85 5.74
C SER A 22 -14.67 3.87 5.06
N ASN A 23 -14.81 5.04 5.70
CA ASN A 23 -15.48 6.16 5.05
C ASN A 23 -14.63 6.68 3.87
N CYS A 24 -15.28 7.21 2.83
CA CYS A 24 -14.60 7.75 1.66
C CYS A 24 -13.55 8.81 2.04
N THR A 25 -13.80 9.56 3.11
CA THR A 25 -12.88 10.56 3.67
C THR A 25 -11.58 9.95 4.19
N TRP A 26 -11.61 8.78 4.81
CA TRP A 26 -10.45 8.08 5.36
C TRP A 26 -9.62 7.48 4.24
N ILE A 27 -10.29 6.89 3.23
CA ILE A 27 -9.62 6.41 2.02
C ILE A 27 -8.91 7.58 1.36
N TRP A 28 -9.60 8.71 1.16
CA TRP A 28 -9.02 9.92 0.60
C TRP A 28 -7.81 10.42 1.41
N LYS A 29 -7.92 10.51 2.74
CA LYS A 29 -6.79 10.88 3.62
C LYS A 29 -5.61 9.93 3.49
N ARG A 30 -5.86 8.62 3.35
CA ARG A 30 -4.81 7.60 3.14
C ARG A 30 -4.15 7.73 1.79
N THR A 31 -4.91 7.99 0.73
CA THR A 31 -4.39 8.27 -0.63
C THR A 31 -3.51 9.52 -0.61
N MET A 32 -3.98 10.62 -0.04
CA MET A 32 -3.17 11.84 0.10
C MET A 32 -1.90 11.61 0.93
N SER A 33 -1.98 10.79 1.99
CA SER A 33 -0.79 10.44 2.78
C SER A 33 0.22 9.61 1.99
N PHE A 34 -0.23 8.81 1.03
CA PHE A 34 0.62 8.03 0.15
C PHE A 34 1.29 8.93 -0.89
N GLU A 35 0.50 9.76 -1.60
CA GLU A 35 0.99 10.65 -2.66
C GLU A 35 1.95 11.74 -2.17
N ASN A 36 1.77 12.21 -0.93
CA ASN A 36 2.63 13.25 -0.35
C ASN A 36 3.93 12.70 0.27
N ASP A 37 4.03 11.40 0.57
CA ASP A 37 5.20 10.80 1.23
C ASP A 37 6.19 10.19 0.23
N LYS A 38 6.69 11.05 -0.67
CA LYS A 38 7.73 10.68 -1.65
C LYS A 38 8.99 10.14 -0.96
N TYR A 39 9.67 9.23 -1.65
CA TYR A 39 10.93 8.72 -1.16
C TYR A 39 12.02 9.80 -1.20
N SER A 40 12.91 9.79 -0.22
CA SER A 40 14.07 10.67 -0.12
C SER A 40 15.24 9.86 0.39
N VAL A 41 16.46 10.13 -0.09
CA VAL A 41 17.68 9.38 0.26
C VAL A 41 17.95 9.35 1.77
N ASN A 42 17.43 10.33 2.52
CA ASN A 42 17.57 10.41 3.97
C ASN A 42 16.68 9.44 4.77
N LYS A 43 15.76 8.71 4.11
CA LYS A 43 14.85 7.74 4.74
C LYS A 43 15.41 6.34 4.58
N ASP A 44 15.21 5.49 5.58
CA ASP A 44 15.50 4.07 5.43
C ASP A 44 14.60 3.45 4.33
N PRO A 45 15.18 2.84 3.28
CA PRO A 45 14.42 2.30 2.16
C PRO A 45 13.43 1.20 2.58
N TYR A 46 13.83 0.35 3.52
CA TYR A 46 13.02 -0.78 3.96
C TYR A 46 11.79 -0.30 4.75
N GLU A 47 11.99 0.57 5.73
CA GLU A 47 10.93 1.14 6.53
C GLU A 47 9.94 1.96 5.69
N TRP A 48 10.46 2.76 4.75
CA TRP A 48 9.60 3.53 3.86
C TRP A 48 8.77 2.63 2.94
N CYS A 49 9.38 1.62 2.31
CA CYS A 49 8.67 0.64 1.48
C CYS A 49 7.60 -0.10 2.29
N LEU A 50 7.92 -0.53 3.51
CA LEU A 50 6.98 -1.22 4.39
C LEU A 50 5.79 -0.32 4.77
N ARG A 51 6.05 0.95 5.07
CA ARG A 51 5.02 1.94 5.41
C ARG A 51 4.09 2.21 4.22
N GLN A 52 4.64 2.48 3.05
CA GLN A 52 3.85 2.70 1.84
C GLN A 52 3.08 1.43 1.43
N SER A 53 3.70 0.25 1.53
CA SER A 53 3.03 -1.01 1.26
C SER A 53 1.82 -1.24 2.17
N LYS A 54 1.91 -0.85 3.46
CA LYS A 54 0.78 -0.93 4.40
C LYS A 54 -0.33 0.05 4.00
N ARG A 55 0.00 1.27 3.54
CA ARG A 55 -0.97 2.26 3.06
C ARG A 55 -1.69 1.79 1.81
N LEU A 56 -0.96 1.24 0.83
CA LEU A 56 -1.55 0.69 -0.39
C LEU A 56 -2.50 -0.47 -0.09
N LYS A 57 -2.12 -1.41 0.79
CA LYS A 57 -3.01 -2.51 1.24
C LYS A 57 -4.23 -2.02 2.03
N ALA A 58 -4.16 -0.83 2.62
CA ALA A 58 -5.24 -0.23 3.37
C ALA A 58 -6.24 0.49 2.45
N ILE A 59 -5.77 1.06 1.34
CA ILE A 59 -6.58 1.69 0.30
C ILE A 59 -7.23 0.61 -0.58
N ASP A 60 -6.43 -0.33 -1.07
CA ASP A 60 -6.87 -1.46 -1.88
C ASP A 60 -6.37 -2.78 -1.24
N PRO A 61 -7.24 -3.48 -0.49
CA PRO A 61 -6.89 -4.76 0.13
C PRO A 61 -6.58 -5.88 -0.86
N GLN A 62 -7.01 -5.77 -2.12
CA GLN A 62 -6.82 -6.78 -3.17
C GLN A 62 -5.68 -6.42 -4.12
N ILE A 63 -4.89 -5.38 -3.81
CA ILE A 63 -3.80 -4.93 -4.67
C ILE A 63 -2.79 -6.04 -4.93
N ASN A 64 -2.53 -6.30 -6.20
CA ASN A 64 -1.54 -7.27 -6.63
C ASN A 64 -0.11 -6.76 -6.34
N VAL A 65 0.84 -7.68 -6.17
CA VAL A 65 2.26 -7.40 -5.93
C VAL A 65 2.86 -6.52 -7.02
N GLN A 66 2.59 -6.79 -8.31
CA GLN A 66 3.10 -5.96 -9.39
C GLN A 66 2.58 -4.52 -9.32
N MET A 67 1.27 -4.35 -9.10
CA MET A 67 0.64 -3.03 -9.00
C MET A 67 1.17 -2.25 -7.79
N ARG A 68 1.35 -2.95 -6.66
CA ARG A 68 1.94 -2.37 -5.46
C ARG A 68 3.37 -1.88 -5.72
N ASN A 69 4.18 -2.70 -6.38
CA ASN A 69 5.58 -2.33 -6.69
C ASN A 69 5.62 -1.15 -7.67
N HIS A 70 4.80 -1.16 -8.72
CA HIS A 70 4.66 -0.03 -9.63
C HIS A 70 4.32 1.26 -8.88
N ASN A 71 3.30 1.23 -8.02
CA ASN A 71 2.92 2.40 -7.22
C ASN A 71 4.03 2.86 -6.26
N LEU A 72 4.85 1.95 -5.72
CA LEU A 72 6.00 2.34 -4.92
C LEU A 72 7.05 3.08 -5.76
N LEU A 73 7.35 2.58 -6.96
CA LEU A 73 8.30 3.20 -7.88
C LEU A 73 7.85 4.60 -8.32
N THR A 74 6.55 4.83 -8.56
CA THR A 74 6.05 6.17 -8.92
C THR A 74 6.22 7.22 -7.81
N GLN A 75 6.46 6.80 -6.56
CA GLN A 75 6.75 7.69 -5.43
C GLN A 75 8.25 7.99 -5.25
N ILE A 76 9.10 7.42 -6.11
CA ILE A 76 10.54 7.66 -6.13
C ILE A 76 10.84 8.81 -7.11
N PRO A 77 11.75 9.75 -6.79
CA PRO A 77 12.19 10.76 -7.74
C PRO A 77 12.81 10.14 -9.01
N GLY A 78 12.51 10.70 -10.18
CA GLY A 78 12.91 10.11 -11.47
C GLY A 78 14.41 9.80 -11.61
N GLU A 79 15.29 10.64 -11.05
CA GLU A 79 16.74 10.37 -11.05
C GLU A 79 17.10 9.05 -10.34
N LEU A 80 16.43 8.76 -9.23
CA LEU A 80 16.63 7.55 -8.45
C LEU A 80 15.91 6.35 -9.07
N GLU A 81 14.75 6.55 -9.71
CA GLU A 81 14.07 5.53 -10.49
C GLU A 81 14.95 5.05 -11.66
N HIS A 82 15.57 5.98 -12.39
CA HIS A 82 16.53 5.66 -13.46
C HIS A 82 17.75 4.89 -12.93
N ALA A 83 18.30 5.28 -11.77
CA ALA A 83 19.41 4.58 -11.16
C ALA A 83 19.06 3.15 -10.72
N LEU A 84 17.86 2.96 -10.14
CA LEU A 84 17.35 1.64 -9.75
C LEU A 84 17.12 0.73 -10.97
N ASN A 85 16.49 1.26 -12.02
CA ASN A 85 16.27 0.52 -13.26
C ASN A 85 17.59 0.17 -13.95
N ALA A 86 18.54 1.10 -14.01
CA ALA A 86 19.88 0.84 -14.56
C ALA A 86 20.66 -0.19 -13.73
N GLY A 87 20.52 -0.17 -12.41
CA GLY A 87 21.12 -1.15 -11.49
C GLY A 87 20.52 -2.55 -11.64
N ALA A 88 19.19 -2.66 -11.77
CA ALA A 88 18.51 -3.94 -12.00
C ALA A 88 18.96 -4.60 -13.30
N THR A 89 19.19 -3.81 -14.36
CA THR A 89 19.71 -4.31 -15.64
C THR A 89 21.14 -4.84 -15.54
N LYS A 90 21.97 -4.28 -14.65
CA LYS A 90 23.36 -4.74 -14.44
C LYS A 90 23.48 -6.03 -13.64
N VAL A 91 22.47 -6.39 -12.84
CA VAL A 91 22.45 -7.63 -12.04
C VAL A 91 21.92 -8.83 -12.85
N ALA A 92 21.33 -8.58 -14.03
CA ALA A 92 20.76 -9.60 -14.92
C ALA A 92 21.73 -10.13 -16.00
N LEU A 93 23.02 -9.77 -15.95
CA LEU A 93 24.10 -10.25 -16.82
C LEU A 93 25.15 -10.99 -16.00
#